data_AF-A0A0T1XR31-F1
#
_entry.id   AF-A0A0T1XR31-F1
#
_cell.length_a   1.000
_cell.length_b   1.000
_cell.length_c   1.000
_cell.angle_alpha   90.00
_cell.angle_beta   90.00
_cell.angle_gamma   90.00
#
_symmetry.space_group_name_H-M   'P 1'
#
loop_
_entity.id
_entity.type
_entity.pdbx_description
1 polymer ?
#
loop_
_entity_poly.entity_id
_entity_poly.type
_entity_poly.pdbx_seq_one_letter_code
_entity_poly.pdbx_strand_id
1 'polypeptide(L)'
;MIDTVWFNHKLTEKGVSQSDLARFLGLDRSAVSRMLKGGRGMSAEEQDLIAAYLGVGLVEVAARRRGELTGFEESKQQGYVHDTAKSKEQDSLVKTVRRDTANEDSGSLFVHPAFGCMTGTMTIPDDLDLTAPIDVEWSDKLYNE
;
A
#
# COMPACT_ATOMS: atom_id res chain seq x y z
N MET A 1 -6.99 -12.01 4.26
CA MET A 1 -7.97 -13.06 4.64
C MET A 1 -9.01 -12.41 5.54
N ILE A 2 -10.31 -12.63 5.36
CA ILE A 2 -11.34 -11.92 6.17
C ILE A 2 -11.36 -12.48 7.60
N ASP A 3 -11.45 -11.60 8.60
CA ASP A 3 -11.55 -11.97 10.02
C ASP A 3 -12.96 -12.49 10.37
N THR A 4 -13.22 -13.75 10.04
CA THR A 4 -14.53 -14.40 10.24
C THR A 4 -14.95 -14.43 11.72
N VAL A 5 -14.00 -14.55 12.66
CA VAL A 5 -14.29 -14.65 14.09
C VAL A 5 -14.84 -13.33 14.61
N TRP A 6 -14.19 -12.22 14.24
CA TRP A 6 -14.65 -10.88 14.62
C TRP A 6 -16.06 -10.58 14.09
N PHE A 7 -16.35 -10.88 12.83
CA PHE A 7 -17.69 -10.67 12.26
C PHE A 7 -18.77 -11.49 12.98
N ASN A 8 -18.51 -12.75 13.29
CA ASN A 8 -19.46 -13.58 14.03
C ASN A 8 -19.67 -13.09 15.46
N HIS A 9 -18.60 -12.64 16.13
CA HIS A 9 -18.70 -12.06 17.46
C HIS A 9 -19.56 -10.79 17.45
N LYS A 10 -19.34 -9.87 16.50
CA LYS A 10 -20.13 -8.64 16.37
C LYS A 10 -21.61 -8.90 16.05
N LEU A 11 -21.90 -9.90 15.23
CA LEU A 11 -23.28 -10.33 14.98
C LEU A 11 -23.94 -10.88 16.26
N THR A 12 -23.20 -11.66 17.04
CA THR A 12 -23.70 -12.23 18.31
C THR A 12 -23.91 -11.17 19.37
N GLU A 13 -22.99 -10.21 19.49
CA GLU A 13 -23.08 -9.07 20.42
C GLU A 13 -24.32 -8.21 20.13
N LYS A 14 -24.66 -8.03 18.85
CA LYS A 14 -25.86 -7.31 18.43
C LYS A 14 -27.13 -8.20 18.46
N GLY A 15 -27.00 -9.51 18.72
CA GLY A 15 -28.11 -10.45 18.77
C GLY A 15 -28.75 -10.74 17.41
N VAL A 16 -28.02 -10.55 16.31
CA VAL A 16 -28.53 -10.69 14.94
C VAL A 16 -27.89 -11.87 14.22
N SER A 17 -28.64 -12.51 13.34
CA SER A 17 -28.14 -13.66 12.58
C SER A 17 -27.48 -13.24 11.24
N GLN A 18 -26.66 -14.12 10.67
CA GLN A 18 -26.15 -13.94 9.29
C GLN A 18 -27.30 -13.87 8.26
N SER A 19 -28.44 -14.51 8.53
CA SER A 19 -29.61 -14.45 7.67
C SER A 19 -30.26 -13.06 7.68
N ASP A 20 -30.26 -12.40 8.83
CA ASP A 20 -30.79 -11.03 8.95
C ASP A 20 -29.86 -10.02 8.28
N LEU A 21 -28.54 -10.21 8.43
CA LEU A 21 -27.55 -9.44 7.67
C LEU A 21 -27.76 -9.61 6.15
N ALA A 22 -28.01 -10.84 5.69
CA ALA A 22 -28.27 -11.11 4.27
C ALA A 22 -29.53 -10.38 3.76
N ARG A 23 -30.61 -10.39 4.55
CA ARG A 23 -31.83 -9.62 4.25
C ARG A 23 -31.58 -8.12 4.19
N PHE A 24 -30.78 -7.58 5.12
CA PHE A 24 -30.43 -6.17 5.14
C PHE A 24 -29.60 -5.76 3.91
N LEU A 25 -28.66 -6.61 3.49
CA LEU A 25 -27.82 -6.37 2.32
C LEU A 25 -28.50 -6.67 0.98
N GLY A 26 -29.69 -7.28 0.98
CA GLY A 26 -30.33 -7.77 -0.24
C GLY A 26 -29.57 -8.92 -0.91
N LEU A 27 -28.79 -9.68 -0.14
CA LEU A 27 -27.97 -10.80 -0.61
C LEU A 27 -28.55 -12.14 -0.19
N ASP A 28 -28.17 -13.20 -0.90
CA ASP A 28 -28.45 -14.56 -0.47
C ASP A 28 -27.61 -14.95 0.76
N ARG A 29 -28.16 -15.80 1.64
CA ARG A 29 -27.47 -16.26 2.85
C ARG A 29 -26.14 -16.94 2.52
N SER A 30 -26.07 -17.71 1.42
CA SER A 30 -24.84 -18.37 0.99
C SER A 30 -23.78 -17.37 0.52
N ALA A 31 -24.19 -16.26 -0.09
CA ALA A 31 -23.30 -15.19 -0.50
C ALA A 31 -22.65 -14.51 0.71
N VAL A 32 -23.45 -14.19 1.74
CA VAL A 32 -22.93 -13.63 3.00
C VAL A 32 -22.02 -14.62 3.72
N SER A 33 -22.37 -15.91 3.74
CA SER A 33 -21.51 -16.92 4.35
C SER A 33 -20.17 -17.05 3.64
N ARG A 34 -20.16 -17.06 2.29
CA ARG A 34 -18.92 -17.07 1.49
C ARG A 34 -18.13 -15.78 1.66
N MET A 35 -18.79 -14.64 1.77
CA MET A 35 -18.16 -13.34 2.01
C MET A 35 -17.43 -13.33 3.36
N LEU A 36 -18.09 -13.72 4.45
CA LEU A 36 -17.47 -13.73 5.78
C LEU A 36 -16.35 -14.76 5.91
N LYS A 37 -16.41 -15.87 5.16
CA LYS A 37 -15.35 -16.90 5.10
C LYS A 37 -14.20 -16.55 4.14
N GLY A 38 -14.27 -15.44 3.41
CA GLY A 38 -13.25 -15.05 2.45
C GLY A 38 -13.31 -15.76 1.09
N GLY A 39 -14.32 -16.58 0.83
CA GLY A 39 -14.56 -17.20 -0.49
C GLY A 39 -15.17 -16.24 -1.51
N ARG A 40 -15.69 -15.09 -1.06
CA ARG A 40 -16.16 -13.97 -1.89
C ARG A 40 -15.61 -12.66 -1.34
N GLY A 41 -15.20 -11.77 -2.23
CA GLY A 41 -14.82 -10.40 -1.86
C GLY A 41 -16.04 -9.58 -1.43
N MET A 42 -15.84 -8.69 -0.47
CA MET A 42 -16.83 -7.69 -0.03
C MET A 42 -16.63 -6.40 -0.85
N SER A 43 -17.69 -5.84 -1.44
CA SER A 43 -17.66 -4.58 -2.18
C SER A 43 -17.51 -3.37 -1.23
N ALA A 44 -17.26 -2.17 -1.78
CA ALA A 44 -17.22 -0.94 -0.97
C ALA A 44 -18.60 -0.63 -0.38
N GLU A 45 -19.66 -0.70 -1.19
CA GLU A 45 -21.05 -0.49 -0.75
C GLU A 45 -21.46 -1.50 0.33
N GLU A 46 -21.08 -2.77 0.18
CA GLU A 46 -21.34 -3.81 1.19
C GLU A 46 -20.62 -3.49 2.51
N GLN A 47 -19.41 -2.91 2.47
CA GLN A 47 -18.71 -2.48 3.68
C GLN A 47 -19.43 -1.35 4.39
N ASP A 48 -19.91 -0.34 3.65
CA ASP A 48 -20.67 0.78 4.21
C ASP A 48 -21.97 0.30 4.87
N LEU A 49 -22.69 -0.59 4.19
CA LEU A 49 -23.91 -1.18 4.72
C LEU A 49 -23.65 -2.05 5.95
N ILE A 50 -22.58 -2.84 5.96
CA ILE A 50 -22.20 -3.65 7.12
C ILE A 50 -21.78 -2.77 8.29
N ALA A 51 -21.04 -1.68 8.04
CA ALA A 51 -20.65 -0.71 9.07
C ALA A 51 -21.89 -0.07 9.72
N ALA A 52 -22.83 0.41 8.90
CA ALA A 52 -24.11 0.93 9.37
C ALA A 52 -24.94 -0.14 10.12
N TYR A 53 -24.98 -1.37 9.59
CA TYR A 53 -25.72 -2.47 10.19
C TYR A 53 -25.12 -2.96 11.50
N LEU A 54 -23.81 -2.91 11.69
CA LEU A 54 -23.16 -3.34 12.92
C LEU A 54 -22.98 -2.17 13.91
N GLY A 55 -23.11 -0.92 13.47
CA GLY A 55 -22.90 0.27 14.30
C GLY A 55 -21.42 0.54 14.61
N VAL A 56 -20.51 0.09 13.73
CA VAL A 56 -19.06 0.26 13.83
C VAL A 56 -18.55 1.14 12.71
N GLY A 57 -17.38 1.75 12.89
CA GLY A 57 -16.79 2.62 11.87
C GLY A 57 -16.38 1.85 10.62
N LEU A 58 -16.48 2.50 9.46
CA LEU A 58 -16.05 1.92 8.17
C LEU A 58 -14.59 1.45 8.20
N VAL A 59 -13.72 2.22 8.86
CA VAL A 59 -12.28 1.90 9.01
C VAL A 59 -12.08 0.57 9.74
N GLU A 60 -12.90 0.27 10.75
CA GLU A 60 -12.82 -0.97 11.51
C GLU A 60 -13.24 -2.17 10.64
N VAL A 61 -14.36 -2.04 9.91
CA VAL A 61 -14.82 -3.08 8.98
C VAL A 61 -13.80 -3.30 7.86
N ALA A 62 -13.22 -2.24 7.31
CA ALA A 62 -12.20 -2.32 6.26
C ALA A 62 -10.90 -2.99 6.74
N ALA A 63 -10.44 -2.68 7.95
CA ALA A 63 -9.29 -3.36 8.55
C ALA A 63 -9.53 -4.86 8.68
N ARG A 64 -10.72 -5.26 9.14
CA ARG A 64 -11.10 -6.67 9.34
C ARG A 64 -11.39 -7.41 8.03
N ARG A 65 -11.79 -6.70 6.97
CA ARG A 65 -11.90 -7.23 5.60
C ARG A 65 -10.53 -7.62 5.04
N ARG A 66 -9.51 -6.79 5.28
CA ARG A 66 -8.14 -7.06 4.82
C ARG A 66 -7.56 -8.28 5.54
N GLY A 67 -7.91 -8.44 6.81
CA GLY A 67 -7.36 -9.45 7.72
C GLY A 67 -6.29 -8.86 8.63
N GLU A 68 -5.60 -9.71 9.37
CA GLU A 68 -4.34 -9.31 10.02
C GLU A 68 -3.45 -8.67 8.95
N LEU A 69 -2.86 -7.51 9.29
CA LEU A 69 -1.90 -6.80 8.46
C LEU A 69 -0.62 -7.65 8.38
N THR A 70 -0.68 -8.81 7.75
CA THR A 70 0.49 -9.35 7.09
C THR A 70 0.86 -8.30 6.06
N GLY A 71 1.96 -7.58 6.30
CA GLY A 71 2.47 -6.56 5.40
C GLY A 71 2.72 -7.13 4.00
N PHE A 72 3.31 -6.33 3.12
CA PHE A 72 3.82 -6.79 1.82
C PHE A 72 5.05 -7.71 1.96
N GLU A 73 5.06 -8.58 2.96
CA GLU A 73 6.16 -9.46 3.30
C GLU A 73 5.96 -10.80 2.60
N GLU A 74 6.82 -11.10 1.64
CA GLU A 74 6.97 -12.48 1.20
C GLU A 74 7.50 -13.34 2.36
N SER A 75 7.19 -14.64 2.35
CA SER A 75 7.53 -15.60 3.42
C SER A 75 9.02 -15.68 3.79
N LYS A 76 9.92 -15.06 3.00
CA LYS A 76 11.37 -15.03 3.22
C LYS A 76 11.91 -13.63 3.53
N GLN A 77 11.06 -12.62 3.66
CA GLN A 77 11.47 -11.26 3.95
C GLN A 77 11.09 -10.89 5.39
N GLN A 78 11.96 -10.12 6.04
CA GLN A 78 11.61 -9.50 7.31
C GLN A 78 10.76 -8.27 7.04
N GLY A 79 9.75 -8.08 7.87
CA GLY A 79 8.89 -6.92 7.79
C GLY A 79 9.58 -5.60 7.87
N TYR A 80 9.08 -4.69 7.04
CA TYR A 80 9.50 -3.31 7.11
C TYR A 80 9.01 -2.72 8.44
N VAL A 81 9.91 -2.64 9.41
CA VAL A 81 9.65 -2.01 10.71
C VAL A 81 9.68 -0.50 10.51
N HIS A 82 8.51 0.14 10.58
CA HIS A 82 8.45 1.58 10.76
C HIS A 82 8.98 1.93 12.16
N ASP A 83 10.22 2.44 12.22
CA ASP A 83 10.81 2.95 13.45
C ASP A 83 10.15 4.29 13.82
N THR A 84 8.98 4.21 14.46
CA THR A 84 8.22 5.37 14.94
C THR A 84 8.88 6.05 16.14
N ALA A 85 9.97 5.48 16.68
CA ALA A 85 10.71 6.06 17.80
C ALA A 85 11.77 7.08 17.36
N LYS A 86 12.28 7.02 16.12
CA LYS A 86 13.32 7.96 15.64
C LYS A 86 12.79 9.27 15.04
N SER A 87 11.49 9.39 14.81
CA SER A 87 10.88 10.60 14.24
C SER A 87 10.83 11.79 15.22
N LYS A 88 11.20 11.61 16.49
CA LYS A 88 11.33 12.73 17.46
C LYS A 88 12.76 13.17 17.77
N GLU A 89 13.79 12.36 17.48
CA GLU A 89 15.19 12.71 17.79
C GLU A 89 16.05 13.03 16.56
N GLN A 90 15.58 12.77 15.33
CA GLN A 90 16.31 13.16 14.11
C GLN A 90 15.97 14.57 13.59
N ASP A 91 15.34 15.41 14.41
CA ASP A 91 15.16 16.84 14.11
C ASP A 91 16.47 17.65 14.28
N SER A 92 17.57 17.04 14.75
CA SER A 92 18.83 17.74 15.05
C SER A 92 20.08 17.25 14.31
N LEU A 93 19.98 16.27 13.41
CA LEU A 93 21.17 15.65 12.78
C LEU A 93 21.33 15.91 11.28
N VAL A 94 20.65 16.93 10.74
CA VAL A 94 20.96 17.51 9.42
C VAL A 94 21.85 18.75 9.60
N LYS A 95 23.04 18.55 10.17
CA LYS A 95 24.07 19.60 10.20
C LYS A 95 25.46 19.03 9.95
N THR A 96 25.70 18.48 8.77
CA THR A 96 27.04 18.39 8.17
C THR A 96 26.84 18.24 6.64
N VAL A 97 26.79 19.33 5.86
CA VAL A 97 27.92 19.85 5.04
C VAL A 97 28.16 18.90 3.83
N ARG A 98 27.86 19.25 2.56
CA ARG A 98 28.33 20.41 1.78
C ARG A 98 27.37 20.86 0.66
N ARG A 99 27.32 22.19 0.51
CA ARG A 99 26.93 22.97 -0.67
C ARG A 99 27.85 22.64 -1.84
N ASP A 100 27.36 22.88 -3.06
CA ASP A 100 28.02 23.54 -4.21
C ASP A 100 26.96 23.55 -5.34
N THR A 101 26.01 24.47 -5.40
CA THR A 101 26.09 25.71 -6.20
C THR A 101 24.68 26.33 -6.25
N ALA A 102 24.63 27.64 -6.46
CA ALA A 102 23.55 28.56 -6.11
C ALA A 102 22.19 28.33 -6.80
N ASN A 103 21.11 28.31 -6.00
CA ASN A 103 19.94 29.15 -6.23
C ASN A 103 19.12 29.28 -4.93
N GLU A 104 18.95 30.50 -4.44
CA GLU A 104 18.18 30.84 -3.25
C GLU A 104 16.71 31.05 -3.64
N ASP A 105 15.91 29.98 -3.62
CA ASP A 105 14.47 30.00 -3.28
C ASP A 105 13.83 28.67 -3.70
N SER A 106 13.80 27.72 -2.79
CA SER A 106 12.70 26.76 -2.69
C SER A 106 12.86 26.01 -1.38
N GLY A 107 11.75 25.91 -0.64
CA GLY A 107 11.72 25.29 0.67
C GLY A 107 12.40 23.92 0.68
N SER A 108 13.07 23.61 1.78
CA SER A 108 13.67 22.32 2.09
C SER A 108 12.72 21.17 1.76
N LEU A 109 12.78 20.66 0.53
CA LEU A 109 12.04 19.48 0.12
C LEU A 109 12.73 18.29 0.74
N PHE A 110 11.94 17.48 1.45
CA PHE A 110 12.36 16.19 1.97
C PHE A 110 12.82 15.33 0.79
N VAL A 111 14.13 15.18 0.60
CA VAL A 111 14.68 14.31 -0.45
C VAL A 111 14.55 12.88 0.05
N HIS A 112 13.61 12.12 -0.53
CA HIS A 112 13.39 10.72 -0.19
C HIS A 112 14.68 9.91 -0.42
N PRO A 113 15.06 8.95 0.46
CA PRO A 113 16.31 8.17 0.34
C PRO A 113 16.49 7.40 -0.98
N ALA A 114 15.40 7.20 -1.72
CA ALA A 114 15.45 6.61 -3.06
C ALA A 114 16.09 7.54 -4.11
N PHE A 115 16.13 8.85 -3.88
CA PHE A 115 16.77 9.78 -4.80
C PHE A 115 18.28 9.83 -4.51
N GLY A 116 19.10 9.52 -5.52
CA GLY A 116 20.56 9.56 -5.43
C GLY A 116 21.23 8.26 -4.98
N CYS A 117 20.47 7.21 -4.64
CA CYS A 117 21.04 5.91 -4.25
C CYS A 117 21.77 5.18 -5.39
N MET A 118 21.47 5.55 -6.65
CA MET A 118 22.14 5.06 -7.85
C MET A 118 23.13 6.08 -8.44
N THR A 119 23.40 7.19 -7.75
CA THR A 119 24.39 8.16 -8.24
C THR A 119 25.77 7.49 -8.30
N GLY A 120 26.41 7.57 -9.46
CA GLY A 120 27.72 6.96 -9.71
C GLY A 120 27.67 5.49 -10.15
N THR A 121 26.50 4.85 -10.26
CA THR A 121 26.41 3.49 -10.82
C THR A 121 26.42 3.49 -12.35
N MET A 122 26.25 4.65 -12.99
CA MET A 122 26.34 4.82 -14.44
C MET A 122 27.30 5.97 -14.74
N THR A 123 28.32 5.68 -15.53
CA THR A 123 29.30 6.66 -16.00
C THR A 123 29.08 6.87 -17.49
N ILE A 124 28.72 8.10 -17.86
CA ILE A 124 28.61 8.52 -19.25
C ILE A 124 29.97 9.06 -19.65
N PRO A 125 30.63 8.53 -20.69
CA PRO A 125 31.92 9.05 -21.12
C PRO A 125 31.77 10.44 -21.76
N ASP A 126 32.76 11.31 -21.56
CA ASP A 126 32.68 12.75 -21.91
C ASP A 126 32.50 13.00 -23.42
N ASP A 127 32.80 12.01 -24.26
CA ASP A 127 32.71 12.05 -25.72
C ASP A 127 31.39 11.48 -26.27
N LEU A 128 30.46 11.02 -25.41
CA LEU A 128 29.18 10.46 -25.84
C LEU A 128 28.10 11.54 -26.02
N ASP A 129 27.76 11.81 -27.28
CA ASP A 129 26.63 12.67 -27.63
C ASP A 129 25.29 11.96 -27.44
N LEU A 130 24.61 12.29 -26.33
CA LEU A 130 23.29 11.77 -25.99
C LEU A 130 22.14 12.38 -26.80
N THR A 131 22.43 13.40 -27.61
CA THR A 131 21.44 14.07 -28.47
C THR A 131 21.41 13.50 -29.88
N ALA A 132 22.42 12.72 -30.25
CA ALA A 132 22.44 11.99 -31.51
C ALA A 132 21.30 10.95 -31.55
N PRO A 133 20.65 10.77 -32.71
CA PRO A 133 19.66 9.70 -32.86
C PRO A 133 20.33 8.35 -32.59
N ILE A 134 19.62 7.47 -31.89
CA ILE A 134 20.11 6.12 -31.60
C ILE A 134 20.49 5.40 -32.90
N ASP A 135 21.62 4.71 -32.90
CA ASP A 135 22.05 3.94 -34.06
C ASP A 135 21.01 2.84 -34.36
N VAL A 136 20.47 2.86 -35.58
CA VAL A 136 19.37 2.01 -36.04
C VAL A 136 19.76 0.52 -36.01
N GLU A 137 21.06 0.21 -36.05
CA GLU A 137 21.55 -1.16 -35.98
C GLU A 137 21.13 -1.90 -34.70
N TRP A 138 20.89 -1.17 -33.61
CA TRP A 138 20.39 -1.75 -32.34
C TRP A 138 18.87 -1.95 -32.33
N SER A 139 18.12 -1.14 -33.07
CA SER A 139 16.67 -1.26 -33.20
C SER A 139 16.27 -2.47 -34.04
N ASP A 140 17.03 -2.75 -35.11
CA ASP A 140 16.69 -3.80 -36.06
C ASP A 140 16.96 -5.21 -35.53
N LYS A 141 18.01 -5.41 -34.71
CA LYS A 141 18.34 -6.74 -34.15
C LYS A 141 17.43 -7.20 -33.00
N LEU A 142 16.76 -6.29 -32.30
CA LEU A 142 16.01 -6.65 -31.09
C LEU A 142 14.57 -7.11 -31.36
N TYR A 143 14.01 -6.75 -32.53
CA TYR A 143 12.62 -7.01 -32.88
C TYR A 143 12.41 -7.75 -34.22
N ASN A 144 13.46 -7.99 -35.00
CA ASN A 144 13.35 -8.68 -36.31
C ASN A 144 14.05 -10.06 -36.37
N GLU A 145 14.31 -10.71 -35.23
CA GLU A 145 14.64 -12.15 -35.18
C GLU A 145 13.42 -13.02 -34.86
#